data_AF-A0A1Z3ML85-F1
#
_entry.id   AF-A0A1Z3ML85-F1
#
_cell.length_a   1.000
_cell.length_b   1.000
_cell.length_c   1.000
_cell.angle_alpha   90.00
_cell.angle_beta   90.00
_cell.angle_gamma   90.00
#
_symmetry.space_group_name_H-M   'P 1'
#
loop_
_entity.id
_entity.type
_entity.pdbx_description
1 polymer ?
#
loop_
_entity_poly.entity_id
_entity_poly.type
_entity_poly.pdbx_seq_one_letter_code
_entity_poly.pdbx_strand_id
1 'polypeptide(L)'
;MTKLSLKEGFCIYFAQVKFDRTIYSFGSGLGYTSTIYPYVVANSTDKAEQLIRAKYDSPESRVVRIDLSLARNQNINSYIATETFLGLNKAIE
;
A
#
# COMPACT_ATOMS: atom_id res chain seq x y z
N MET A 1 13.62 11.96 -16.99
CA MET A 1 12.53 11.55 -16.08
C MET A 1 12.70 12.33 -14.78
N THR A 2 11.64 12.94 -14.26
CA THR A 2 11.69 13.60 -12.95
C THR A 2 11.93 12.53 -11.88
N LYS A 3 13.04 12.64 -11.14
CA LYS A 3 13.33 11.74 -10.04
C LYS A 3 12.40 12.08 -8.87
N LEU A 4 11.76 11.07 -8.30
CA LEU A 4 10.89 11.19 -7.14
C LEU A 4 11.63 10.71 -5.89
N SER A 5 11.35 11.37 -4.78
CA SER A 5 11.78 10.95 -3.44
C SER A 5 10.59 10.96 -2.48
N LEU A 6 10.66 10.10 -1.46
CA LEU A 6 9.75 10.19 -0.33
C LEU A 6 10.13 11.40 0.52
N LYS A 7 9.13 12.10 1.06
CA LYS A 7 9.32 13.08 2.13
C LYS A 7 10.04 12.43 3.31
N GLU A 8 10.80 13.23 4.03
CA GLU A 8 11.47 12.78 5.25
C GLU A 8 10.46 12.13 6.22
N GLY A 9 10.86 11.00 6.79
CA GLY A 9 10.02 10.20 7.69
C GLY A 9 9.00 9.29 7.01
N PHE A 10 8.77 9.39 5.69
CA PHE A 10 7.90 8.47 4.96
C PHE A 10 8.65 7.25 4.43
N CYS A 11 8.00 6.09 4.51
CA CYS A 11 8.49 4.81 4.04
C CYS A 11 7.41 4.06 3.26
N ILE A 12 7.83 3.10 2.44
CA ILE A 12 6.93 2.14 1.80
C ILE A 12 6.75 0.94 2.74
N TYR A 13 5.49 0.52 2.94
CA TYR A 13 5.13 -0.70 3.65
C TYR A 13 4.45 -1.65 2.68
N PHE A 14 4.92 -2.90 2.62
CA PHE A 14 4.18 -3.99 2.00
C PHE A 14 3.19 -4.56 3.01
N ALA A 15 1.97 -4.83 2.56
CA ALA A 15 0.91 -5.39 3.38
C ALA A 15 0.46 -6.72 2.81
N GLN A 16 0.23 -7.70 3.67
CA GLN A 16 -0.63 -8.85 3.38
C GLN A 16 -1.96 -8.60 4.08
N VAL A 17 -3.03 -8.47 3.29
CA VAL A 17 -4.39 -8.21 3.81
C VAL A 17 -5.22 -9.47 3.63
N LYS A 18 -5.70 -10.04 4.73
CA LYS A 18 -6.58 -11.21 4.73
C LYS A 18 -8.02 -10.80 5.02
N PHE A 19 -8.94 -11.38 4.27
CA PHE A 19 -10.38 -11.18 4.42
C PHE A 19 -11.02 -12.38 5.12
N ASP A 20 -12.18 -12.17 5.74
CA ASP A 20 -12.96 -13.25 6.35
C ASP A 20 -13.56 -14.23 5.31
N ARG A 21 -13.72 -13.77 4.07
CA ARG A 21 -14.26 -14.52 2.94
C ARG A 21 -13.48 -14.27 1.67
N THR A 22 -13.72 -15.10 0.67
CA THR A 22 -13.25 -14.84 -0.69
C THR A 22 -13.99 -13.63 -1.25
N ILE A 23 -13.23 -12.61 -1.65
CA ILE A 23 -13.72 -11.38 -2.28
C ILE A 23 -13.36 -11.36 -3.76
N TYR A 24 -14.10 -10.59 -4.56
CA TYR A 24 -13.72 -10.30 -5.93
C TYR A 24 -12.77 -9.09 -5.95
N SER A 25 -11.53 -9.29 -6.41
CA SER A 25 -10.51 -8.25 -6.44
C SER A 25 -10.48 -7.56 -7.82
N PHE A 26 -11.36 -6.57 -8.01
CA PHE A 26 -11.38 -5.74 -9.23
C PHE A 26 -10.07 -4.93 -9.35
N GLY A 27 -9.41 -4.95 -10.51
CA GLY A 27 -8.23 -4.14 -10.82
C GLY A 27 -6.87 -4.72 -10.39
N SER A 28 -6.81 -5.83 -9.66
CA SER A 28 -5.54 -6.53 -9.33
C SER A 28 -5.20 -7.68 -10.29
N GLY A 29 -6.16 -8.09 -11.14
CA GLY A 29 -6.03 -9.23 -12.05
C GLY A 29 -6.16 -10.60 -11.37
N LEU A 30 -6.47 -10.66 -10.08
CA LEU A 30 -6.49 -11.90 -9.30
C LEU A 30 -7.85 -12.63 -9.28
N GLY A 31 -8.91 -12.01 -9.81
CA GLY A 31 -10.26 -12.58 -9.74
C GLY A 31 -10.74 -12.71 -8.30
N TYR A 32 -11.13 -13.93 -7.90
CA TYR A 32 -11.59 -14.22 -6.54
C TYR A 32 -10.42 -14.61 -5.63
N THR A 33 -10.28 -13.93 -4.49
CA THR A 33 -9.20 -14.17 -3.53
C THR A 33 -9.62 -13.89 -2.10
N SER A 34 -9.01 -14.56 -1.13
CA SER A 34 -9.13 -14.25 0.30
C SER A 34 -7.96 -13.41 0.84
N THR A 35 -6.95 -13.14 -0.01
CA THR A 35 -5.75 -12.38 0.38
C THR A 35 -5.25 -11.51 -0.76
N ILE A 36 -4.86 -10.27 -0.43
CA ILE A 36 -4.20 -9.35 -1.38
C ILE A 36 -2.88 -8.83 -0.81
N TYR A 37 -2.00 -8.36 -1.69
CA TYR A 37 -0.65 -7.90 -1.35
C TYR A 37 -0.37 -6.45 -1.79
N PRO A 38 -1.09 -5.45 -1.23
CA PRO A 38 -0.87 -4.07 -1.59
C PRO A 38 0.39 -3.50 -0.92
N TYR A 39 0.80 -2.33 -1.36
CA TYR A 39 1.77 -1.50 -0.67
C TYR A 39 1.15 -0.13 -0.34
N VAL A 40 1.71 0.56 0.65
CA VAL A 40 1.29 1.91 1.05
C VAL A 40 2.49 2.74 1.48
N VAL A 41 2.42 4.05 1.26
CA VAL A 41 3.42 5.01 1.75
C VAL A 41 2.89 5.66 3.02
N ALA A 42 3.64 5.57 4.12
CA ALA A 42 3.25 6.11 5.41
C ALA A 42 4.49 6.47 6.26
N ASN A 43 4.30 7.32 7.27
CA ASN A 43 5.35 7.72 8.20
C ASN A 43 5.45 6.86 9.47
N SER A 44 4.56 5.88 9.62
CA SER A 44 4.61 4.89 10.71
C SER A 44 3.84 3.62 10.32
N THR A 45 4.13 2.51 11.01
CA THR A 45 3.41 1.24 10.84
C THR A 45 1.91 1.41 11.17
N ASP A 46 1.58 2.11 12.25
CA ASP A 46 0.18 2.35 12.65
C ASP A 46 -0.57 3.13 11.58
N LYS A 47 0.08 4.14 10.98
CA LYS A 47 -0.54 4.91 9.91
C LYS A 47 -0.70 4.08 8.64
N ALA A 48 0.27 3.22 8.32
CA ALA A 48 0.14 2.27 7.23
C ALA A 48 -1.04 1.32 7.43
N GLU A 49 -1.22 0.76 8.63
CA GLU A 49 -2.36 -0.12 8.93
C GLU A 49 -3.69 0.62 8.77
N GLN A 50 -3.80 1.82 9.34
CA GLN A 50 -5.00 2.65 9.19
C GLN A 50 -5.35 2.93 7.73
N LEU A 51 -4.36 3.27 6.90
CA LEU A 51 -4.58 3.54 5.47
C LEU A 51 -5.01 2.28 4.71
N ILE A 52 -4.43 1.12 5.03
CA ILE A 52 -4.82 -0.16 4.45
C ILE A 52 -6.25 -0.53 4.87
N ARG A 53 -6.60 -0.42 6.16
CA ARG A 53 -7.97 -0.67 6.64
C ARG A 53 -8.97 0.25 5.98
N ALA A 54 -8.71 1.55 5.95
CA ALA A 54 -9.61 2.53 5.33
C ALA A 54 -9.87 2.25 3.85
N LYS A 55 -8.93 1.60 3.15
CA LYS A 55 -9.04 1.28 1.72
C LYS A 55 -9.77 -0.03 1.45
N TYR A 56 -9.59 -1.05 2.30
CA TYR A 56 -10.01 -2.41 2.00
C TYR A 56 -11.06 -2.98 2.94
N ASP A 57 -11.22 -2.43 4.14
CA ASP A 57 -12.21 -2.90 5.11
C ASP A 57 -13.56 -2.23 4.83
N SER A 58 -14.51 -3.00 4.33
CA SER A 58 -15.87 -2.56 4.02
C SER A 58 -16.90 -3.66 4.36
N PRO A 59 -18.21 -3.36 4.36
CA PRO A 59 -19.25 -4.38 4.54
C PRO A 59 -19.15 -5.54 3.52
N GLU A 60 -18.61 -5.28 2.33
CA GLU A 60 -18.42 -6.25 1.26
C GLU A 60 -17.10 -7.03 1.37
N SER A 61 -16.09 -6.48 2.05
CA SER A 61 -14.76 -7.07 2.22
C SER A 61 -14.20 -6.81 3.62
N ARG A 62 -14.65 -7.61 4.60
CA ARG A 62 -14.20 -7.45 5.98
C ARG A 62 -12.76 -7.92 6.15
N VAL A 63 -11.89 -7.04 6.63
CA VAL A 63 -10.46 -7.33 6.86
C VAL A 63 -10.26 -7.95 8.24
N VAL A 64 -9.75 -9.19 8.28
CA VAL A 64 -9.49 -9.91 9.54
C VAL A 64 -8.07 -9.74 10.04
N ARG A 65 -7.10 -9.56 9.13
CA ARG A 65 -5.68 -9.46 9.47
C ARG A 65 -4.94 -8.62 8.46
N ILE A 66 -4.03 -7.79 8.96
CA ILE A 66 -3.05 -7.05 8.17
C ILE A 66 -1.68 -7.37 8.74
N ASP A 67 -0.81 -7.92 7.93
CA ASP A 67 0.60 -8.09 8.26
C ASP A 67 1.41 -7.06 7.45
N LEU A 68 2.09 -6.15 8.14
CA LEU A 68 2.90 -5.10 7.52
C LEU A 68 4.39 -5.45 7.60
N SER A 69 5.10 -5.17 6.52
CA SER A 69 6.56 -5.21 6.50
C SER A 69 7.10 -3.93 5.87
N LEU A 70 8.13 -3.36 6.51
CA LEU A 70 8.84 -2.22 5.97
C LEU A 70 9.61 -2.66 4.73
N ALA A 71 9.36 -2.02 3.59
CA ALA A 71 10.02 -2.33 2.35
C ALA A 71 11.41 -1.69 2.31
N ARG A 72 12.41 -2.44 2.80
CA ARG A 72 13.80 -1.98 2.81
C ARG A 72 14.33 -1.92 1.37
N ASN A 73 15.10 -0.88 1.06
CA ASN A 73 15.82 -0.71 -0.21
C ASN A 73 14.94 -0.64 -1.47
N GLN A 74 13.74 -0.08 -1.37
CA GLN A 74 12.89 0.14 -2.53
C GLN A 74 13.18 1.48 -3.22
N ASN A 75 13.27 1.46 -4.55
CA ASN A 75 13.32 2.67 -5.36
C ASN A 75 11.89 3.09 -5.74
N ILE A 76 11.42 4.21 -5.19
CA ILE A 76 10.07 4.72 -5.45
C ILE A 76 9.78 4.98 -6.93
N ASN A 77 10.82 5.26 -7.72
CA ASN A 77 10.72 5.50 -9.17
C ASN A 77 10.41 4.24 -9.98
N SER A 78 10.50 3.05 -9.38
CA SER A 78 10.17 1.78 -10.02
C SER A 78 8.69 1.40 -9.88
N TYR A 79 7.90 2.19 -9.14
CA TYR A 79 6.48 1.94 -8.92
C TYR A 79 5.62 2.60 -10.01
N ILE A 80 4.53 1.93 -10.37
CA ILE A 80 3.51 2.47 -11.28
C ILE A 80 2.56 3.37 -10.48
N ALA A 81 2.03 4.42 -11.12
CA ALA A 81 1.04 5.34 -10.55
C ALA A 81 1.51 6.10 -9.28
N THR A 82 2.79 6.48 -9.26
CA THR A 82 3.41 7.21 -8.14
C THR A 82 2.69 8.51 -7.83
N GLU A 83 2.08 9.19 -8.79
CA GLU A 83 1.28 10.40 -8.61
C GLU A 83 0.14 10.29 -7.57
N THR A 84 -0.28 9.07 -7.24
CA THR A 84 -1.34 8.80 -6.25
C THR A 84 -0.80 8.69 -4.81
N PHE A 85 0.53 8.66 -4.60
CA PHE A 85 1.08 8.44 -3.28
C PHE A 85 1.14 9.72 -2.45
N LEU A 86 0.58 9.64 -1.25
CA LEU A 86 0.80 10.63 -0.22
C LEU A 86 2.28 10.64 0.18
N GLY A 87 2.87 11.83 0.26
CA GLY A 87 4.23 11.99 0.77
C GLY A 87 5.35 11.95 -0.27
N LEU A 88 5.05 12.11 -1.56
CA LEU A 88 6.08 12.32 -2.59
C LEU A 88 6.51 13.78 -2.70
N ASN A 89 7.79 13.98 -2.98
CA ASN A 89 8.36 15.22 -3.46
C ASN A 89 9.03 14.98 -4.82
N LYS A 90 9.09 16.04 -5.64
CA LYS A 90 10.09 16.06 -6.73
C LYS A 90 11.46 16.07 -6.07
N ALA A 91 12.32 15.12 -6.42
CA ALA A 91 13.71 15.18 -5.98
C ALA A 91 14.34 16.42 -6.65
N ILE A 92 14.94 17.27 -5.83
CA ILE A 92 15.83 18.32 -6.32
C ILE A 92 17.17 17.59 -6.57
N GLU A 93 17.67 17.67 -7.81
CA GLU A 93 19.02 17.17 -8.14
C GLU A 93 20.11 17.96 -7.43
#